data_AF-A0A2E7EK27-F1
#
_entry.id   AF-A0A2E7EK27-F1
#
_cell.length_a   1.000
_cell.length_b   1.000
_cell.length_c   1.000
_cell.angle_alpha   90.00
_cell.angle_beta   90.00
_cell.angle_gamma   90.00
#
_symmetry.space_group_name_H-M   'P 1'
#
loop_
_entity.id
_entity.type
_entity.pdbx_description
1 polymer ?
#
loop_
_entity_poly.entity_id
_entity_poly.type
_entity_poly.pdbx_seq_one_letter_code
_entity_poly.pdbx_strand_id
1 'polypeptide(L)'
;MRSSSFWFVPPIAVDTVKPADPRFTQSPLAFIDTELVAYSAAIQPCAVRASTANSKSVFTMNRAILVTLSTCSLAVLLTLPSVALSQGQSTSADEQAIQASATAYQSAFNQGDSQKLANLWMEDGELIDQTGHLLKGRKALADAFKKFFEEHKGATIKITVQSIEFPHPNTAVEIGTTQSQSPGADASIGGHYSAIHIKKDGQWFLQRVNEGPELPPSNYEHLKELEWLIGSWVDDTNGHDQAGAEKTPVVHTTCRWSVNRNFLIRNFTATLNGQVTATGVQHIGWYAPTQQIRSWTFDSRGHIIASMWQKSGDSWKIVTKEALQDGEIVRGDETLTRKDNNTQVWTVNLQTADGKSQKTDVVVRRVQPEHLSHKTK
;
A
#
# COMPACT_ATOMS: atom_id res chain seq x y z
N MET A 1 16.34 -17.36 -42.52
CA MET A 1 16.45 -18.61 -41.73
C MET A 1 17.59 -18.48 -40.73
N ARG A 2 17.25 -18.24 -39.45
CA ARG A 2 17.92 -18.79 -38.26
C ARG A 2 16.99 -18.51 -37.09
N SER A 3 16.39 -19.60 -36.63
CA SER A 3 15.55 -19.72 -35.45
C SER A 3 16.39 -19.41 -34.21
N SER A 4 15.84 -18.62 -33.28
CA SER A 4 16.38 -18.46 -31.93
C SER A 4 15.31 -18.94 -30.95
N SER A 5 15.41 -20.22 -30.60
CA SER A 5 14.55 -20.89 -29.63
C SER A 5 14.77 -20.33 -28.22
N PHE A 6 13.68 -19.93 -27.57
CA PHE A 6 13.63 -19.66 -26.13
C PHE A 6 13.85 -20.97 -25.36
N TRP A 7 14.82 -21.00 -24.45
CA TRP A 7 15.00 -22.10 -23.51
C TRP A 7 14.26 -21.81 -22.22
N PHE A 8 13.29 -22.67 -21.93
CA PHE A 8 12.73 -22.93 -20.61
C PHE A 8 13.87 -23.29 -19.64
N VAL A 9 13.93 -22.64 -18.48
CA VAL A 9 14.68 -23.15 -17.33
C VAL A 9 13.68 -23.93 -16.47
N PRO A 10 13.80 -25.27 -16.32
CA PRO A 10 12.94 -26.03 -15.43
C PRO A 10 13.27 -25.70 -13.95
N PRO A 11 12.31 -25.91 -13.02
CA PRO A 11 12.54 -25.71 -11.61
C PRO A 11 13.66 -26.63 -11.12
N ILE A 12 14.60 -26.06 -10.36
CA ILE A 12 15.64 -26.79 -9.66
C ILE A 12 14.96 -27.76 -8.69
N ALA A 13 15.15 -29.06 -8.91
CA ALA A 13 14.84 -30.07 -7.92
C ALA A 13 15.71 -29.81 -6.68
N VAL A 14 15.07 -29.67 -5.52
CA VAL A 14 15.77 -29.61 -4.24
C VAL A 14 16.27 -31.02 -3.97
N ASP A 15 17.54 -31.28 -4.30
CA ASP A 15 18.24 -32.47 -3.85
C ASP A 15 18.27 -32.47 -2.32
N THR A 16 17.87 -33.60 -1.76
CA THR A 16 17.98 -33.92 -0.34
C THR A 16 19.45 -33.84 0.07
N VAL A 17 19.78 -32.84 0.89
CA VAL A 17 21.11 -32.66 1.47
C VAL A 17 21.41 -33.85 2.40
N LYS A 18 22.43 -34.63 2.07
CA LYS A 18 23.07 -35.60 2.98
C LYS A 18 23.56 -34.87 4.25
N PRO A 19 23.44 -35.45 5.46
CA PRO A 19 23.95 -34.81 6.66
C PRO A 19 25.48 -34.65 6.60
N ALA A 20 25.96 -33.45 6.94
CA ALA A 20 27.37 -33.08 6.98
C ALA A 20 28.06 -33.53 8.29
N ASP A 21 29.39 -33.68 8.21
CA ASP A 21 30.39 -34.11 9.20
C ASP A 21 30.22 -33.47 10.61
N PRO A 22 30.24 -34.24 11.72
CA PRO A 22 29.94 -33.75 13.07
C PRO A 22 31.05 -32.93 13.75
N ARG A 23 32.01 -32.35 13.01
CA ARG A 23 33.18 -31.66 13.59
C ARG A 23 33.13 -30.14 13.59
N PHE A 24 32.01 -29.54 13.19
CA PHE A 24 31.79 -28.09 13.28
C PHE A 24 30.48 -27.77 14.01
N THR A 25 30.42 -28.07 15.31
CA THR A 25 29.32 -27.61 16.17
C THR A 25 29.87 -27.03 17.47
N GLN A 26 30.45 -25.83 17.40
CA GLN A 26 30.41 -24.85 18.51
C GLN A 26 30.52 -23.42 17.94
N SER A 27 29.39 -22.73 17.83
CA SER A 27 29.30 -21.27 17.88
C SER A 27 27.87 -20.82 18.21
N PRO A 28 27.69 -19.71 18.96
CA PRO A 28 26.47 -19.42 19.69
C PRO A 28 25.51 -18.56 18.87
N LEU A 29 24.50 -19.19 18.27
CA LEU A 29 23.32 -18.49 17.74
C LEU A 29 22.07 -19.23 18.21
N ALA A 30 21.81 -19.16 19.50
CA ALA A 30 20.50 -19.39 20.08
C ALA A 30 19.77 -18.04 20.15
N PHE A 31 19.43 -17.48 18.99
CA PHE A 31 18.45 -16.41 18.86
C PHE A 31 17.30 -16.97 18.02
N ILE A 32 16.09 -16.81 18.54
CA ILE A 32 14.81 -17.40 18.13
C ILE A 32 14.43 -18.61 18.98
N ASP A 33 13.39 -18.41 19.79
CA ASP A 33 12.77 -19.36 20.68
C ASP A 33 12.54 -20.72 20.01
N THR A 34 12.98 -21.74 20.72
CA THR A 34 12.67 -23.14 20.49
C THR A 34 11.29 -23.41 21.09
N GLU A 35 10.26 -23.58 20.27
CA GLU A 35 9.15 -24.48 20.58
C GLU A 35 8.65 -25.14 19.29
N LEU A 36 9.08 -26.38 19.12
CA LEU A 36 8.65 -27.32 18.11
C LEU A 36 7.96 -28.44 18.90
N VAL A 37 6.63 -28.40 18.96
CA VAL A 37 5.84 -29.57 19.37
C VAL A 37 4.88 -29.92 18.26
N ALA A 38 5.04 -31.15 17.79
CA ALA A 38 4.41 -31.78 16.66
C ALA A 38 2.89 -31.91 16.82
N TYR A 39 2.17 -31.85 15.69
CA TYR A 39 1.05 -32.76 15.45
C TYR A 39 0.95 -33.05 13.95
N SER A 40 1.03 -34.34 13.60
CA SER A 40 0.82 -34.88 12.26
C SER A 40 -0.18 -36.04 12.35
N ALA A 41 -0.98 -36.17 11.29
CA ALA A 41 -1.89 -37.27 10.89
C ALA A 41 -3.24 -37.34 11.64
N ALA A 42 -4.42 -37.59 11.03
CA ALA A 42 -4.76 -38.20 9.74
C ALA A 42 -6.25 -37.96 9.31
N ILE A 43 -6.49 -37.79 8.00
CA ILE A 43 -7.49 -38.44 7.11
C ILE A 43 -9.03 -38.22 7.29
N GLN A 44 -9.59 -37.34 6.42
CA GLN A 44 -10.62 -37.57 5.34
C GLN A 44 -12.12 -37.89 5.67
N PRO A 45 -13.07 -37.88 4.68
CA PRO A 45 -14.09 -36.83 4.50
C PRO A 45 -15.56 -37.31 4.61
N CYS A 46 -16.54 -36.40 4.62
CA CYS A 46 -17.91 -36.74 4.24
C CYS A 46 -18.64 -35.56 3.57
N ALA A 47 -19.44 -35.91 2.57
CA ALA A 47 -20.04 -35.04 1.58
C ALA A 47 -21.59 -35.05 1.65
N VAL A 48 -22.18 -34.16 0.84
CA VAL A 48 -23.53 -34.23 0.23
C VAL A 48 -24.73 -33.74 1.07
N ARG A 49 -25.37 -32.65 0.62
CA ARG A 49 -26.68 -32.73 -0.09
C ARG A 49 -27.07 -31.43 -0.80
N ALA A 50 -27.17 -31.52 -2.12
CA ALA A 50 -27.91 -30.59 -2.97
C ALA A 50 -29.42 -30.91 -2.90
N SER A 51 -30.26 -29.89 -3.01
CA SER A 51 -31.69 -30.02 -3.25
C SER A 51 -32.05 -29.28 -4.53
N THR A 52 -32.41 -30.04 -5.55
CA THR A 52 -33.06 -29.60 -6.77
C THR A 52 -34.57 -29.67 -6.60
N ALA A 53 -35.32 -28.66 -7.03
CA ALA A 53 -36.69 -28.84 -7.47
C ALA A 53 -37.07 -27.86 -8.58
N ASN A 54 -37.67 -28.45 -9.58
CA ASN A 54 -38.01 -28.00 -10.92
C ASN A 54 -39.51 -27.61 -10.92
N SER A 55 -39.95 -26.61 -11.70
CA SER A 55 -41.09 -26.83 -12.61
C SER A 55 -41.34 -25.64 -13.57
N LYS A 56 -41.88 -26.05 -14.72
CA LYS A 56 -42.27 -25.33 -15.96
C LYS A 56 -43.40 -24.32 -15.66
N SER A 57 -43.64 -23.26 -16.43
CA SER A 57 -44.40 -23.27 -17.70
C SER A 57 -44.50 -21.81 -18.21
N VAL A 58 -44.11 -21.49 -19.44
CA VAL A 58 -44.94 -21.21 -20.65
C VAL A 58 -46.07 -20.18 -20.51
N PHE A 59 -46.06 -19.23 -21.47
CA PHE A 59 -47.18 -18.60 -22.21
C PHE A 59 -47.33 -17.05 -22.17
N THR A 60 -47.04 -16.47 -23.35
CA THR A 60 -47.72 -15.37 -24.08
C THR A 60 -47.84 -13.95 -23.50
N MET A 61 -47.07 -13.04 -24.10
CA MET A 61 -47.53 -12.06 -25.12
C MET A 61 -48.87 -11.35 -24.86
N ASN A 62 -48.85 -10.03 -24.61
CA ASN A 62 -49.48 -9.04 -25.50
C ASN A 62 -49.40 -7.58 -25.00
N ARG A 63 -49.06 -6.70 -25.96
CA ARG A 63 -49.64 -5.37 -26.27
C ARG A 63 -49.63 -4.30 -25.16
N ALA A 64 -48.78 -3.27 -25.29
CA ALA A 64 -48.97 -2.07 -26.12
C ALA A 64 -50.23 -1.26 -25.73
N ILE A 65 -50.03 -0.03 -25.23
CA ILE A 65 -50.83 1.18 -25.52
C ILE A 65 -49.96 2.40 -25.15
N LEU A 66 -49.63 3.21 -26.17
CA LEU A 66 -49.24 4.62 -26.04
C LEU A 66 -50.51 5.44 -25.80
N VAL A 67 -50.48 6.41 -24.87
CA VAL A 67 -51.30 7.62 -24.95
C VAL A 67 -50.45 8.83 -24.56
N THR A 68 -50.61 9.86 -25.38
CA THR A 68 -49.81 11.06 -25.59
C THR A 68 -50.33 12.31 -24.85
N LEU A 69 -49.38 13.23 -24.58
CA LEU A 69 -49.44 14.71 -24.65
C LEU A 69 -50.42 15.54 -23.77
N SER A 70 -49.86 16.46 -22.97
CA SER A 70 -50.29 17.86 -22.73
C SER A 70 -49.51 18.47 -21.56
N THR A 71 -49.13 19.74 -21.46
CA THR A 71 -48.98 20.93 -22.31
C THR A 71 -48.18 21.93 -21.46
N CYS A 72 -47.54 22.89 -22.14
CA CYS A 72 -46.74 24.01 -21.63
C CYS A 72 -47.28 24.76 -20.40
N SER A 73 -46.39 25.33 -19.57
CA SER A 73 -46.39 26.78 -19.26
C SER A 73 -45.15 27.27 -18.51
N LEU A 74 -44.46 28.19 -19.20
CA LEU A 74 -43.58 29.30 -18.83
C LEU A 74 -43.51 29.76 -17.35
N ALA A 75 -42.28 29.85 -16.82
CA ALA A 75 -41.89 30.84 -15.81
C ALA A 75 -40.40 31.21 -15.98
N VAL A 76 -40.16 32.41 -16.51
CA VAL A 76 -38.85 33.07 -16.56
C VAL A 76 -38.60 33.69 -15.18
N LEU A 77 -37.58 33.22 -14.46
CA LEU A 77 -37.06 33.88 -13.27
C LEU A 77 -35.53 34.03 -13.38
N LEU A 78 -35.07 35.24 -13.08
CA LEU A 78 -33.71 35.75 -13.21
C LEU A 78 -32.62 34.77 -12.74
N THR A 79 -31.67 34.45 -13.62
CA THR A 79 -30.41 33.77 -13.27
C THR A 79 -29.26 34.76 -13.23
N LEU A 80 -28.86 35.15 -12.01
CA LEU A 80 -27.51 35.65 -11.76
C LEU A 80 -26.56 34.44 -11.84
N PRO A 81 -25.48 34.46 -12.63
CA PRO A 81 -24.50 33.39 -12.58
C PRO A 81 -23.71 33.51 -11.28
N SER A 82 -24.07 32.70 -10.29
CA SER A 82 -23.20 32.34 -9.18
C SER A 82 -21.97 31.67 -9.76
N VAL A 83 -20.86 32.39 -9.84
CA VAL A 83 -19.52 31.81 -10.02
C VAL A 83 -19.16 31.16 -8.68
N ALA A 84 -19.75 29.99 -8.43
CA ALA A 84 -19.39 29.14 -7.31
C ALA A 84 -18.18 28.29 -7.72
N LEU A 85 -17.20 28.25 -6.83
CA LEU A 85 -15.94 27.51 -6.90
C LEU A 85 -16.11 26.08 -7.45
N SER A 86 -15.67 25.87 -8.69
CA SER A 86 -15.80 24.59 -9.42
C SER A 86 -14.73 23.55 -9.08
N GLN A 87 -13.98 23.70 -7.98
CA GLN A 87 -12.87 22.78 -7.66
C GLN A 87 -13.34 21.40 -7.17
N GLY A 88 -14.55 21.26 -6.62
CA GLY A 88 -15.10 19.96 -6.23
C GLY A 88 -15.70 19.15 -7.38
N GLN A 89 -16.11 19.81 -8.46
CA GLN A 89 -16.78 19.17 -9.60
C GLN A 89 -15.78 18.73 -10.69
N SER A 90 -14.64 19.40 -10.81
CA SER A 90 -13.57 19.01 -11.74
C SER A 90 -12.91 17.71 -11.33
N THR A 91 -12.63 17.51 -10.04
CA THR A 91 -11.94 16.32 -9.54
C THR A 91 -12.75 15.05 -9.73
N SER A 92 -14.07 15.09 -9.50
CA SER A 92 -14.94 13.92 -9.71
C SER A 92 -15.13 13.57 -11.19
N ALA A 93 -15.16 14.56 -12.08
CA ALA A 93 -15.19 14.32 -13.53
C ALA A 93 -13.86 13.75 -14.04
N ASP A 94 -12.73 14.24 -13.52
CA ASP A 94 -11.40 13.74 -13.86
C ASP A 94 -11.16 12.32 -13.35
N GLU A 95 -11.62 12.01 -12.13
CA GLU A 95 -11.59 10.65 -11.59
C GLU A 95 -12.39 9.68 -12.48
N GLN A 96 -13.59 10.08 -12.91
CA GLN A 96 -14.41 9.29 -13.85
C GLN A 96 -13.71 9.10 -15.20
N ALA A 97 -13.02 10.12 -15.72
CA ALA A 97 -12.28 10.04 -16.97
C ALA A 97 -11.09 9.05 -16.88
N ILE A 98 -10.37 9.03 -15.76
CA ILE A 98 -9.29 8.07 -15.50
C ILE A 98 -9.85 6.65 -15.36
N GLN A 99 -10.95 6.48 -14.62
CA GLN A 99 -11.63 5.18 -14.49
C GLN A 99 -12.13 4.65 -15.85
N ALA A 100 -12.61 5.54 -16.72
CA ALA A 100 -12.98 5.22 -18.09
C ALA A 100 -11.77 4.84 -18.95
N SER A 101 -10.62 5.52 -18.77
CA SER A 101 -9.36 5.17 -19.42
C SER A 101 -8.89 3.75 -19.06
N ALA A 102 -8.95 3.37 -17.78
CA ALA A 102 -8.65 2.00 -17.34
C ALA A 102 -9.59 0.96 -17.98
N THR A 103 -10.87 1.28 -18.11
CA THR A 103 -11.85 0.43 -18.81
C THR A 103 -11.53 0.30 -20.31
N ALA A 104 -11.14 1.41 -20.95
CA ALA A 104 -10.73 1.43 -22.35
C ALA A 104 -9.45 0.60 -22.58
N TYR A 105 -8.50 0.68 -21.65
CA TYR A 105 -7.28 -0.13 -21.66
C TYR A 105 -7.60 -1.62 -21.59
N GLN A 106 -8.41 -2.03 -20.60
CA GLN A 106 -8.85 -3.42 -20.46
C GLN A 106 -9.56 -3.92 -21.73
N SER A 107 -10.44 -3.09 -22.31
CA SER A 107 -11.16 -3.41 -23.54
C SER A 107 -10.21 -3.60 -24.74
N ALA A 108 -9.26 -2.70 -24.92
CA ALA A 108 -8.26 -2.77 -25.99
C ALA A 108 -7.35 -4.00 -25.84
N PHE A 109 -6.91 -4.30 -24.61
CA PHE A 109 -6.12 -5.49 -24.32
C PHE A 109 -6.89 -6.77 -24.65
N ASN A 110 -8.14 -6.89 -24.18
CA ASN A 110 -8.96 -8.08 -24.40
C ASN A 110 -9.35 -8.27 -25.88
N GLN A 111 -9.25 -7.21 -26.69
CA GLN A 111 -9.43 -7.24 -28.15
C GLN A 111 -8.13 -7.53 -28.91
N GLY A 112 -6.98 -7.59 -28.23
CA GLY A 112 -5.66 -7.68 -28.85
C GLY A 112 -5.26 -6.43 -29.65
N ASP A 113 -5.87 -5.28 -29.36
CA ASP A 113 -5.66 -4.03 -30.11
C ASP A 113 -4.46 -3.24 -29.56
N SER A 114 -3.27 -3.65 -29.99
CA SER A 114 -2.01 -3.03 -29.61
C SER A 114 -1.92 -1.53 -29.93
N GLN A 115 -2.53 -1.07 -31.03
CA GLN A 115 -2.49 0.33 -31.41
C GLN A 115 -3.41 1.17 -30.53
N LYS A 116 -4.61 0.67 -30.23
CA LYS A 116 -5.54 1.34 -29.31
C LYS A 116 -4.96 1.40 -27.90
N LEU A 117 -4.27 0.36 -27.44
CA LEU A 117 -3.51 0.42 -26.18
C LEU A 117 -2.48 1.53 -26.21
N ALA A 118 -1.60 1.56 -27.21
CA ALA A 118 -0.55 2.58 -27.32
C ALA A 118 -1.10 4.01 -27.40
N ASN A 119 -2.29 4.21 -27.99
CA ASN A 119 -2.92 5.53 -28.09
C ASN A 119 -3.41 6.10 -26.74
N LEU A 120 -3.54 5.28 -25.69
CA LEU A 120 -3.88 5.73 -24.33
C LEU A 120 -2.68 6.37 -23.60
N TRP A 121 -1.48 6.25 -24.15
CA TRP A 121 -0.25 6.75 -23.55
C TRP A 121 0.11 8.13 -24.07
N MET A 122 0.95 8.86 -23.35
CA MET A 122 1.70 9.98 -23.90
C MET A 122 2.62 9.51 -25.02
N GLU A 123 3.03 10.41 -25.92
CA GLU A 123 3.89 10.05 -27.06
C GLU A 123 5.21 9.42 -26.60
N ASP A 124 5.76 9.94 -25.50
CA ASP A 124 6.97 9.50 -24.81
C ASP A 124 6.69 8.64 -23.56
N GLY A 125 5.48 8.08 -23.44
CA GLY A 125 5.07 7.31 -22.27
C GLY A 125 5.94 6.08 -21.98
N GLU A 126 6.07 5.70 -20.71
CA GLU A 126 7.01 4.68 -20.25
C GLU A 126 6.31 3.54 -19.48
N LEU A 127 6.48 2.30 -19.91
CA LEU A 127 6.08 1.12 -19.16
C LEU A 127 7.32 0.44 -18.60
N ILE A 128 7.33 0.20 -17.29
CA ILE A 128 8.27 -0.72 -16.64
C ILE A 128 7.46 -1.96 -16.27
N ASP A 129 7.78 -3.09 -16.90
CA ASP A 129 7.08 -4.35 -16.63
C ASP A 129 7.54 -4.99 -15.30
N GLN A 130 6.87 -6.09 -14.93
CA GLN A 130 7.16 -6.81 -13.68
C GLN A 130 8.59 -7.36 -13.56
N THR A 131 9.34 -7.44 -14.68
CA THR A 131 10.75 -7.87 -14.70
C THR A 131 11.72 -6.69 -14.64
N GLY A 132 11.21 -5.46 -14.62
CA GLY A 132 12.00 -4.24 -14.62
C GLY A 132 12.41 -3.76 -16.02
N HIS A 133 11.89 -4.36 -17.08
CA HIS A 133 12.21 -3.94 -18.45
C HIS A 133 11.41 -2.69 -18.84
N LEU A 134 12.13 -1.69 -19.36
CA LEU A 134 11.58 -0.40 -19.78
C LEU A 134 11.21 -0.38 -21.26
N LEU A 135 9.96 -0.06 -21.55
CA LEU A 135 9.45 0.26 -22.88
C LEU A 135 9.12 1.76 -22.95
N LYS A 136 9.68 2.47 -23.93
CA LYS A 136 9.52 3.92 -24.06
C LYS A 136 8.91 4.32 -25.39
N GLY A 137 7.85 5.10 -25.31
CA GLY A 137 7.10 5.69 -26.40
C GLY A 137 6.07 4.75 -27.02
N ARG A 138 5.04 5.35 -27.64
CA ARG A 138 3.87 4.62 -28.18
C ARG A 138 4.25 3.52 -29.16
N LYS A 139 5.26 3.74 -30.00
CA LYS A 139 5.71 2.74 -30.97
C LYS A 139 6.24 1.49 -30.29
N ALA A 140 7.13 1.64 -29.30
CA ALA A 140 7.69 0.50 -28.58
C ALA A 140 6.61 -0.27 -27.82
N LEU A 141 5.65 0.44 -27.23
CA LEU A 141 4.48 -0.16 -26.57
C LEU A 141 3.60 -0.93 -27.55
N ALA A 142 3.25 -0.34 -28.70
CA ALA A 142 2.45 -1.01 -29.72
C ALA A 142 3.14 -2.28 -30.24
N ASP A 143 4.43 -2.21 -30.56
CA ASP A 143 5.21 -3.36 -31.04
C ASP A 143 5.29 -4.46 -29.97
N ALA A 144 5.48 -4.10 -28.70
CA ALA A 144 5.52 -5.04 -27.58
C ALA A 144 4.16 -5.72 -27.35
N PHE A 145 3.07 -4.96 -27.29
CA PHE A 145 1.72 -5.54 -27.15
C PHE A 145 1.35 -6.42 -28.34
N LYS A 146 1.70 -6.01 -29.56
CA LYS A 146 1.46 -6.81 -30.76
C LYS A 146 2.16 -8.17 -30.66
N LYS A 147 3.46 -8.16 -30.31
CA LYS A 147 4.22 -9.39 -30.11
C LYS A 147 3.59 -10.26 -29.02
N PHE A 148 3.22 -9.66 -27.89
CA PHE A 148 2.55 -10.37 -26.80
C PHE A 148 1.26 -11.05 -27.29
N PHE A 149 0.40 -10.37 -28.05
CA PHE A 149 -0.84 -10.99 -28.56
C PHE A 149 -0.61 -12.04 -29.65
N GLU A 150 0.48 -11.96 -30.41
CA GLU A 150 0.89 -13.00 -31.35
C GLU A 150 1.29 -14.29 -30.62
N GLU A 151 1.98 -14.16 -29.48
CA GLU A 151 2.43 -15.27 -28.62
C GLU A 151 1.32 -15.80 -27.69
N HIS A 152 0.41 -14.93 -27.24
CA HIS A 152 -0.63 -15.20 -26.25
C HIS A 152 -2.04 -14.88 -26.79
N LYS A 153 -2.40 -15.50 -27.93
CA LYS A 153 -3.70 -15.27 -28.59
C LYS A 153 -4.87 -15.50 -27.64
N GLY A 154 -5.75 -14.50 -27.54
CA GLY A 154 -6.94 -14.56 -26.68
C GLY A 154 -6.67 -14.32 -25.20
N ALA A 155 -5.46 -13.87 -24.82
CA ALA A 155 -5.19 -13.40 -23.46
C ALA A 155 -6.13 -12.27 -23.07
N THR A 156 -6.56 -12.27 -21.82
CA THR A 156 -7.40 -11.22 -21.24
C THR A 156 -6.76 -10.66 -19.99
N ILE A 157 -7.12 -9.42 -19.66
CA ILE A 157 -6.75 -8.74 -18.43
C ILE A 157 -8.02 -8.27 -17.73
N LYS A 158 -7.98 -8.27 -16.40
CA LYS A 158 -8.89 -7.56 -15.53
C LYS A 158 -8.10 -6.51 -14.76
N ILE A 159 -8.57 -5.27 -14.78
CA ILE A 159 -7.95 -4.16 -14.05
C ILE A 159 -8.89 -3.75 -12.91
N THR A 160 -8.35 -3.64 -11.70
CA THR A 160 -9.08 -3.11 -10.54
C THR A 160 -8.35 -1.89 -10.02
N VAL A 161 -8.98 -0.72 -10.18
CA VAL A 161 -8.47 0.55 -9.65
C VAL A 161 -8.72 0.57 -8.13
N GLN A 162 -7.69 0.89 -7.35
CA GLN A 162 -7.77 0.94 -5.88
C GLN A 162 -7.82 2.36 -5.35
N SER A 163 -7.06 3.28 -5.94
CA SER A 163 -7.05 4.69 -5.56
C SER A 163 -6.62 5.58 -6.72
N ILE A 164 -7.19 6.79 -6.77
CA ILE A 164 -6.77 7.87 -7.66
C ILE A 164 -6.53 9.10 -6.79
N GLU A 165 -5.34 9.69 -6.90
CA GLU A 165 -4.97 10.92 -6.22
C GLU A 165 -4.56 11.98 -7.25
N PHE A 166 -4.82 13.26 -6.94
CA PHE A 166 -4.49 14.39 -7.81
C PHE A 166 -3.48 15.33 -7.15
N PRO A 167 -2.16 15.05 -7.26
CA PRO A 167 -1.13 15.95 -6.71
C PRO A 167 -1.13 17.35 -7.34
N HIS A 168 -1.63 17.47 -8.58
CA HIS A 168 -1.72 18.73 -9.32
C HIS A 168 -2.90 18.67 -10.32
N PRO A 169 -3.56 19.78 -10.72
CA PRO A 169 -4.73 19.75 -11.61
C PRO A 169 -4.61 18.96 -12.93
N ASN A 170 -3.39 18.79 -13.46
CA ASN A 170 -3.12 18.08 -14.71
C ASN A 170 -2.29 16.79 -14.50
N THR A 171 -2.20 16.32 -13.26
CA THR A 171 -1.43 15.13 -12.90
C THR A 171 -2.22 14.29 -11.92
N ALA A 172 -2.35 13.00 -12.22
CA ALA A 172 -2.97 12.05 -11.32
C ALA A 172 -2.07 10.85 -11.11
N VAL A 173 -2.18 10.24 -9.93
CA VAL A 173 -1.53 8.98 -9.58
C VAL A 173 -2.62 7.96 -9.31
N GLU A 174 -2.60 6.88 -10.08
CA GLU A 174 -3.50 5.74 -9.94
C GLU A 174 -2.72 4.54 -9.40
N ILE A 175 -3.28 3.85 -8.40
CA ILE A 175 -2.78 2.56 -7.92
C ILE A 175 -3.86 1.51 -8.16
N GLY A 176 -3.45 0.33 -8.62
CA GLY A 176 -4.39 -0.76 -8.86
C GLY A 176 -3.73 -2.12 -8.98
N THR A 177 -4.56 -3.11 -9.33
CA THR A 177 -4.13 -4.48 -9.59
C THR A 177 -4.58 -4.97 -10.97
N THR A 178 -3.81 -5.93 -11.49
CA THR A 178 -4.10 -6.63 -12.74
C THR A 178 -4.26 -8.13 -12.46
N GLN A 179 -5.13 -8.77 -13.22
CA GLN A 179 -5.18 -10.23 -13.34
C GLN A 179 -5.23 -10.58 -14.82
N SER A 180 -4.17 -11.23 -15.30
CA SER A 180 -4.04 -11.66 -16.69
C SER A 180 -4.30 -13.15 -16.82
N GLN A 181 -5.13 -13.55 -17.78
CA GLN A 181 -5.44 -14.95 -18.08
C GLN A 181 -5.13 -15.24 -19.53
N SER A 182 -4.21 -16.18 -19.77
CA SER A 182 -3.98 -16.74 -21.10
C SER A 182 -4.88 -17.96 -21.34
N PRO A 183 -5.37 -18.21 -22.56
CA PRO A 183 -6.12 -19.42 -22.85
C PRO A 183 -5.28 -20.68 -22.58
N GLY A 184 -5.88 -21.64 -21.88
CA GLY A 184 -5.22 -22.91 -21.51
C GLY A 184 -4.26 -22.84 -20.32
N ALA A 185 -4.09 -21.67 -19.68
CA ALA A 185 -3.34 -21.58 -18.42
C ALA A 185 -4.22 -21.98 -17.22
N ASP A 186 -3.68 -22.78 -16.31
CA ASP A 186 -4.40 -23.30 -15.13
C ASP A 186 -4.74 -22.21 -14.09
N ALA A 187 -3.96 -21.12 -14.07
CA ALA A 187 -4.15 -20.00 -13.15
C ALA A 187 -3.93 -18.66 -13.86
N SER A 188 -4.62 -17.63 -13.38
CA SER A 188 -4.34 -16.25 -13.76
C SER A 188 -3.05 -15.76 -13.10
N ILE A 189 -2.36 -14.84 -13.77
CA ILE A 189 -1.17 -14.17 -13.26
C ILE A 189 -1.61 -12.81 -12.72
N GLY A 190 -1.48 -12.63 -11.41
CA GLY A 190 -1.79 -11.38 -10.72
C GLY A 190 -0.61 -10.41 -10.70
N GLY A 191 -0.92 -9.12 -10.60
CA GLY A 191 0.06 -8.04 -10.46
C GLY A 191 -0.52 -6.83 -9.74
N HIS A 192 0.37 -5.96 -9.27
CA HIS A 192 0.00 -4.59 -8.90
C HIS A 192 0.65 -3.62 -9.88
N TYR A 193 0.11 -2.41 -9.97
CA TYR A 193 0.73 -1.34 -10.74
C TYR A 193 0.54 0.01 -10.06
N SER A 194 1.41 0.94 -10.46
CA SER A 194 1.23 2.37 -10.26
C SER A 194 1.27 3.06 -11.61
N ALA A 195 0.35 3.99 -11.84
CA ALA A 195 0.24 4.75 -13.07
C ALA A 195 0.25 6.25 -12.79
N ILE A 196 1.07 6.99 -13.54
CA ILE A 196 1.06 8.45 -13.57
C ILE A 196 0.33 8.87 -14.83
N HIS A 197 -0.71 9.68 -14.66
CA HIS A 197 -1.47 10.28 -15.74
C HIS A 197 -1.15 11.76 -15.91
N ILE A 198 -1.09 12.22 -17.14
CA ILE A 198 -0.95 13.63 -17.50
C ILE A 198 -2.16 14.07 -18.32
N LYS A 199 -2.77 15.18 -17.93
CA LYS A 199 -3.86 15.81 -18.67
C LYS A 199 -3.28 16.75 -19.72
N LYS A 200 -3.56 16.49 -20.99
CA LYS A 200 -3.18 17.32 -22.15
C LYS A 200 -4.41 17.59 -23.00
N ASP A 201 -4.64 18.87 -23.31
CA ASP A 201 -5.78 19.32 -24.14
C ASP A 201 -7.15 18.80 -23.64
N GLY A 202 -7.30 18.71 -22.31
CA GLY A 202 -8.51 18.22 -21.65
C GLY A 202 -8.66 16.70 -21.57
N GLN A 203 -7.70 15.93 -22.12
CA GLN A 203 -7.71 14.46 -22.12
C GLN A 203 -6.59 13.89 -21.24
N TRP A 204 -6.87 12.80 -20.54
CA TRP A 204 -5.90 12.11 -19.68
C TRP A 204 -5.16 11.02 -20.45
N PHE A 205 -3.84 10.97 -20.29
CA PHE A 205 -2.97 9.98 -20.90
C PHE A 205 -2.05 9.35 -19.87
N LEU A 206 -1.71 8.07 -20.06
CA LEU A 206 -0.69 7.38 -19.28
C LEU A 206 0.70 7.94 -19.63
N GLN A 207 1.36 8.58 -18.67
CA GLN A 207 2.76 9.00 -18.82
C GLN A 207 3.71 7.89 -18.41
N ARG A 208 3.42 7.21 -17.29
CA ARG A 208 4.26 6.13 -16.78
C ARG A 208 3.44 5.09 -16.09
N VAL A 209 3.72 3.82 -16.35
CA VAL A 209 3.22 2.71 -15.53
C VAL A 209 4.41 1.89 -15.04
N ASN A 210 4.38 1.54 -13.77
CA ASN A 210 5.32 0.61 -13.17
C ASN A 210 4.53 -0.57 -12.63
N GLU A 211 4.79 -1.75 -13.18
CA GLU A 211 4.17 -3.00 -12.77
C GLU A 211 5.04 -3.75 -11.77
N GLY A 212 4.40 -4.54 -10.91
CA GLY A 212 5.07 -5.45 -10.01
C GLY A 212 4.24 -6.72 -9.80
N PRO A 213 4.84 -7.73 -9.15
CA PRO A 213 4.17 -9.01 -8.90
C PRO A 213 2.96 -8.82 -7.99
N GLU A 214 2.07 -9.81 -7.93
CA GLU A 214 0.96 -9.79 -6.97
C GLU A 214 1.48 -9.56 -5.55
N LEU A 215 0.87 -8.59 -4.87
CA LEU A 215 1.23 -8.29 -3.50
C LEU A 215 0.63 -9.37 -2.60
N PRO A 216 1.38 -9.86 -1.59
CA PRO A 216 0.81 -10.76 -0.58
C PRO A 216 -0.45 -10.17 0.07
N PRO A 217 -1.37 -11.01 0.57
CA PRO A 217 -2.57 -10.55 1.26
C PRO A 217 -2.26 -9.51 2.33
N SER A 218 -3.16 -8.55 2.46
CA SER A 218 -3.00 -7.47 3.43
C SER A 218 -3.37 -7.92 4.84
N ASN A 219 -2.58 -7.51 5.82
CA ASN A 219 -2.88 -7.58 7.25
C ASN A 219 -3.56 -6.30 7.76
N TYR A 220 -4.15 -5.49 6.87
CA TYR A 220 -4.82 -4.22 7.21
C TYR A 220 -5.82 -4.37 8.35
N GLU A 221 -6.65 -5.41 8.35
CA GLU A 221 -7.66 -5.61 9.40
C GLU A 221 -7.06 -5.78 10.80
N HIS A 222 -5.85 -6.34 10.89
CA HIS A 222 -5.10 -6.47 12.15
C HIS A 222 -4.44 -5.15 12.60
N LEU A 223 -4.28 -4.18 11.69
CA LEU A 223 -3.52 -2.95 11.90
C LEU A 223 -4.37 -1.68 11.86
N LYS A 224 -5.62 -1.74 11.36
CA LYS A 224 -6.48 -0.56 11.13
C LYS A 224 -6.71 0.29 12.37
N GLU A 225 -6.64 -0.30 13.57
CA GLU A 225 -6.76 0.44 14.83
C GLU A 225 -5.57 1.37 15.12
N LEU A 226 -4.47 1.24 14.39
CA LEU A 226 -3.30 2.13 14.43
C LEU A 226 -3.31 3.17 13.30
N GLU A 227 -4.35 3.20 12.46
CA GLU A 227 -4.41 4.11 11.30
C GLU A 227 -4.37 5.59 11.70
N TRP A 228 -4.78 5.91 12.93
CA TRP A 228 -4.65 7.26 13.47
C TRP A 228 -3.20 7.75 13.54
N LEU A 229 -2.20 6.86 13.51
CA LEU A 229 -0.78 7.21 13.44
C LEU A 229 -0.37 7.75 12.07
N ILE A 230 -1.10 7.47 10.98
CA ILE A 230 -0.77 7.91 9.62
C ILE A 230 -0.71 9.43 9.56
N GLY A 231 0.31 9.99 8.90
CA GLY A 231 0.55 11.43 8.76
C GLY A 231 1.88 11.89 9.35
N SER A 232 2.02 13.21 9.48
CA SER A 232 3.22 13.87 10.01
C SER A 232 3.00 14.35 11.43
N TRP A 233 4.03 14.19 12.27
CA TRP A 233 3.99 14.43 13.69
C TRP A 233 5.28 15.08 14.18
N VAL A 234 5.19 15.85 15.25
CA VAL A 234 6.33 16.45 15.96
C VAL A 234 6.08 16.34 17.46
N ASP A 235 7.10 15.99 18.22
CA ASP A 235 7.02 16.07 19.67
C ASP A 235 6.98 17.54 20.14
N ASP A 236 6.15 17.79 21.14
CA ASP A 236 6.01 19.08 21.79
C ASP A 236 6.90 19.10 23.04
N THR A 237 8.20 18.85 22.84
CA THR A 237 9.22 18.87 23.90
C THR A 237 9.56 20.29 24.37
N ASN A 238 9.16 21.31 23.60
CA ASN A 238 9.36 22.73 23.93
C ASN A 238 8.31 23.30 24.91
N GLY A 239 7.36 22.50 25.39
CA GLY A 239 6.41 22.91 26.44
C GLY A 239 7.06 23.25 27.80
N HIS A 240 8.37 23.02 27.95
CA HIS A 240 9.18 23.38 29.11
C HIS A 240 10.21 24.46 28.77
N ASP A 241 9.76 25.60 28.21
CA ASP A 241 10.52 26.88 28.23
C ASP A 241 10.59 27.42 29.67
N GLN A 242 11.15 26.64 30.59
CA GLN A 242 11.63 27.12 31.88
C GLN A 242 13.08 27.55 31.66
N ALA A 243 13.38 28.82 31.93
CA ALA A 243 14.73 29.34 31.84
C ALA A 243 15.69 28.47 32.69
N GLY A 244 16.59 27.74 32.03
CA GLY A 244 17.55 26.83 32.68
C GLY A 244 17.29 25.33 32.51
N ALA A 245 16.23 24.89 31.81
CA ALA A 245 16.04 23.48 31.46
C ALA A 245 17.01 23.05 30.33
N GLU A 246 17.57 21.84 30.44
CA GLU A 246 18.31 21.22 29.34
C GLU A 246 17.40 21.03 28.13
N LYS A 247 17.86 21.44 26.96
CA LYS A 247 17.13 21.22 25.71
C LYS A 247 17.10 19.73 25.40
N THR A 248 15.91 19.19 25.22
CA THR A 248 15.72 17.83 24.69
C THR A 248 15.61 17.86 23.17
N PRO A 249 15.95 16.76 22.47
CA PRO A 249 15.77 16.69 21.03
C PRO A 249 14.30 16.83 20.63
N VAL A 250 14.04 17.50 19.51
CA VAL A 250 12.75 17.52 18.81
C VAL A 250 12.75 16.41 17.77
N VAL A 251 11.79 15.49 17.85
CA VAL A 251 11.57 14.35 16.98
C VAL A 251 10.42 14.62 16.02
N HIS A 252 10.75 14.78 14.74
CA HIS A 252 9.78 14.75 13.65
C HIS A 252 9.55 13.30 13.22
N THR A 253 8.29 12.89 13.04
CA THR A 253 7.92 11.57 12.56
C THR A 253 6.94 11.66 11.40
N THR A 254 7.16 10.90 10.34
CA THR A 254 6.16 10.64 9.30
C THR A 254 5.74 9.18 9.39
N CYS A 255 4.45 8.90 9.20
CA CYS A 255 3.91 7.55 9.21
C CYS A 255 3.03 7.32 7.98
N ARG A 256 3.23 6.20 7.31
CA ARG A 256 2.47 5.81 6.12
C ARG A 256 2.25 4.31 6.08
N TRP A 257 1.27 3.86 5.33
CA TRP A 257 1.14 2.45 5.00
C TRP A 257 2.29 1.99 4.08
N SER A 258 2.69 0.72 4.19
CA SER A 258 3.33 0.01 3.08
C SER A 258 2.32 -0.13 1.94
N VAL A 259 2.80 -0.38 0.71
CA VAL A 259 1.94 -0.45 -0.50
C VAL A 259 0.78 -1.45 -0.31
N ASN A 260 1.07 -2.63 0.26
CA ASN A 260 0.08 -3.67 0.55
C ASN A 260 -0.58 -3.56 1.94
N ARG A 261 -0.36 -2.45 2.66
CA ARG A 261 -0.85 -2.22 4.04
C ARG A 261 -0.53 -3.35 5.04
N ASN A 262 0.55 -4.10 4.78
CA ASN A 262 1.07 -5.08 5.73
C ASN A 262 1.88 -4.46 6.86
N PHE A 263 2.32 -3.21 6.68
CA PHE A 263 3.05 -2.46 7.69
C PHE A 263 2.57 -1.01 7.75
N LEU A 264 2.59 -0.42 8.95
CA LEU A 264 2.79 1.02 9.09
C LEU A 264 4.30 1.26 9.14
N ILE A 265 4.80 2.19 8.33
CA ILE A 265 6.21 2.57 8.24
C ILE A 265 6.34 3.98 8.79
N ARG A 266 7.07 4.11 9.89
CA ARG A 266 7.36 5.39 10.55
C ARG A 266 8.81 5.77 10.30
N ASN A 267 9.05 6.92 9.69
CA ASN A 267 10.39 7.51 9.63
C ASN A 267 10.48 8.64 10.63
N PHE A 268 11.57 8.71 11.38
CA PHE A 268 11.78 9.78 12.35
C PHE A 268 13.15 10.46 12.21
N THR A 269 13.22 11.70 12.67
CA THR A 269 14.44 12.51 12.72
C THR A 269 14.43 13.30 14.02
N ALA A 270 15.43 13.05 14.87
CA ALA A 270 15.68 13.77 16.11
C ALA A 270 16.68 14.91 15.85
N THR A 271 16.33 16.12 16.30
CA THR A 271 17.14 17.32 16.13
C THR A 271 17.36 18.00 17.47
N LEU A 272 18.61 18.28 17.82
CA LEU A 272 18.98 19.04 19.02
C LEU A 272 19.84 20.23 18.60
N ASN A 273 19.50 21.44 19.06
CA ASN A 273 20.22 22.67 18.71
C ASN A 273 20.41 22.88 17.19
N GLY A 274 19.41 22.48 16.39
CA GLY A 274 19.44 22.58 14.92
C GLY A 274 20.32 21.53 14.23
N GLN A 275 20.92 20.59 14.98
CA GLN A 275 21.70 19.49 14.43
C GLN A 275 20.93 18.17 14.54
N VAL A 276 20.92 17.40 13.45
CA VAL A 276 20.34 16.05 13.45
C VAL A 276 21.20 15.15 14.32
N THR A 277 20.61 14.59 15.38
CA THR A 277 21.30 13.70 16.32
C THR A 277 20.99 12.24 16.07
N ALA A 278 19.83 11.93 15.49
CA ALA A 278 19.47 10.58 15.07
C ALA A 278 18.40 10.60 13.97
N THR A 279 18.43 9.59 13.11
CA THR A 279 17.34 9.28 12.16
C THR A 279 17.04 7.79 12.24
N GLY A 280 15.81 7.39 11.92
CA GLY A 280 15.51 5.97 11.86
C GLY A 280 14.18 5.64 11.21
N VAL A 281 13.95 4.34 11.08
CA VAL A 281 12.73 3.78 10.54
C VAL A 281 12.19 2.72 11.49
N GLN A 282 10.87 2.74 11.71
CA GLN A 282 10.15 1.71 12.44
C GLN A 282 9.11 1.08 11.51
N HIS A 283 9.12 -0.25 11.44
CA HIS A 283 8.08 -1.03 10.79
C HIS A 283 7.17 -1.61 11.86
N ILE A 284 5.87 -1.34 11.79
CA ILE A 284 4.85 -1.89 12.68
C ILE A 284 3.98 -2.84 11.84
N GLY A 285 3.89 -4.11 12.23
CA GLY A 285 3.20 -5.14 11.45
C GLY A 285 2.56 -6.22 12.30
N TRP A 286 1.70 -7.01 11.66
CA TRP A 286 1.09 -8.19 12.26
C TRP A 286 2.07 -9.36 12.28
N TYR A 287 2.28 -9.96 13.45
CA TYR A 287 3.12 -11.14 13.62
C TYR A 287 2.25 -12.37 13.87
N ALA A 288 1.93 -13.07 12.78
CA ALA A 288 1.01 -14.20 12.78
C ALA A 288 1.34 -15.33 13.78
N PRO A 289 2.62 -15.74 13.99
CA PRO A 289 2.93 -16.87 14.88
C PRO A 289 2.45 -16.69 16.32
N THR A 290 2.41 -15.46 16.84
CA THR A 290 1.91 -15.17 18.19
C THR A 290 0.68 -14.27 18.18
N GLN A 291 0.04 -14.11 17.00
CA GLN A 291 -1.16 -13.30 16.80
C GLN A 291 -1.13 -11.93 17.50
N GLN A 292 -0.05 -11.18 17.32
CA GLN A 292 0.11 -9.87 17.95
C GLN A 292 0.74 -8.87 16.99
N ILE A 293 0.55 -7.59 17.27
CA ILE A 293 1.30 -6.54 16.58
C ILE A 293 2.72 -6.49 17.14
N ARG A 294 3.70 -6.43 16.25
CA ARG A 294 5.11 -6.21 16.57
C ARG A 294 5.65 -5.02 15.81
N SER A 295 6.73 -4.45 16.33
CA SER A 295 7.51 -3.46 15.59
C SER A 295 9.00 -3.73 15.65
N TRP A 296 9.69 -3.26 14.62
CA TRP A 296 11.15 -3.23 14.55
C TRP A 296 11.60 -1.84 14.19
N THR A 297 12.46 -1.26 15.02
CA THR A 297 13.07 0.05 14.81
C THR A 297 14.55 -0.12 14.52
N PHE A 298 15.02 0.62 13.51
CA PHE A 298 16.41 0.71 13.11
C PHE A 298 16.80 2.19 13.04
N ASP A 299 17.87 2.58 13.72
CA ASP A 299 18.32 3.99 13.73
C ASP A 299 19.76 4.16 13.25
N SER A 300 20.15 5.42 13.02
CA SER A 300 21.47 5.82 12.53
C SER A 300 22.60 5.59 13.52
N ARG A 301 22.30 5.20 14.76
CA ARG A 301 23.29 4.81 15.79
C ARG A 301 23.54 3.30 15.77
N GLY A 302 22.84 2.57 14.89
CA GLY A 302 22.95 1.13 14.73
C GLY A 302 22.09 0.35 15.73
N HIS A 303 21.14 1.00 16.41
CA HIS A 303 20.27 0.33 17.37
C HIS A 303 19.20 -0.48 16.63
N ILE A 304 18.92 -1.69 17.13
CA ILE A 304 17.83 -2.53 16.67
C ILE A 304 16.91 -2.81 17.85
N ILE A 305 15.67 -2.31 17.76
CA ILE A 305 14.66 -2.45 18.82
C ILE A 305 13.51 -3.27 18.29
N ALA A 306 13.22 -4.40 18.92
CA ALA A 306 12.03 -5.21 18.66
C ALA A 306 10.99 -4.94 19.75
N SER A 307 9.75 -4.68 19.38
CA SER A 307 8.68 -4.36 20.34
C SER A 307 7.43 -5.20 20.13
N MET A 308 6.73 -5.49 21.22
CA MET A 308 5.43 -6.16 21.22
C MET A 308 4.36 -5.18 21.67
N TRP A 309 3.26 -5.12 20.93
CA TRP A 309 2.18 -4.15 21.15
C TRP A 309 0.95 -4.85 21.70
N GLN A 310 0.40 -4.32 22.78
CA GLN A 310 -0.82 -4.81 23.41
C GLN A 310 -1.80 -3.66 23.61
N LYS A 311 -3.01 -3.82 23.05
CA LYS A 311 -4.09 -2.84 23.23
C LYS A 311 -4.54 -2.80 24.68
N SER A 312 -4.75 -1.60 25.21
CA SER A 312 -5.28 -1.34 26.55
C SER A 312 -6.19 -0.11 26.50
N GLY A 313 -7.48 -0.31 26.26
CA GLY A 313 -8.44 0.77 26.02
C GLY A 313 -8.06 1.58 24.77
N ASP A 314 -7.91 2.90 24.94
CA ASP A 314 -7.46 3.85 23.89
C ASP A 314 -5.93 4.02 23.82
N SER A 315 -5.20 3.15 24.52
CA SER A 315 -3.74 3.14 24.58
C SER A 315 -3.17 1.81 24.09
N TRP A 316 -1.89 1.85 23.71
CA TRP A 316 -1.10 0.69 23.33
C TRP A 316 0.09 0.59 24.28
N LYS A 317 0.15 -0.50 25.04
CA LYS A 317 1.34 -0.87 25.79
C LYS A 317 2.34 -1.50 24.84
N ILE A 318 3.57 -1.01 24.87
CA ILE A 318 4.64 -1.43 23.96
C ILE A 318 5.80 -1.90 24.83
N VAL A 319 6.07 -3.19 24.80
CA VAL A 319 7.22 -3.78 25.51
C VAL A 319 8.36 -3.89 24.52
N THR A 320 9.47 -3.22 24.79
CA THR A 320 10.66 -3.21 23.92
C THR A 320 11.70 -4.21 24.40
N LYS A 321 12.44 -4.76 23.42
CA LYS A 321 13.68 -5.51 23.59
C LYS A 321 14.69 -4.86 22.64
N GLU A 322 15.66 -4.16 23.19
CA GLU A 322 16.75 -3.53 22.46
C GLU A 322 17.99 -4.39 22.58
N ALA A 323 18.66 -4.67 21.45
CA ALA A 323 19.99 -5.25 21.46
C ALA A 323 21.02 -4.12 21.37
N LEU A 324 21.88 -3.99 22.38
CA LEU A 324 23.00 -3.05 22.38
C LEU A 324 24.17 -3.57 21.54
N GLN A 325 25.11 -2.70 21.20
CA GLN A 325 26.27 -3.04 20.34
C GLN A 325 27.19 -4.11 20.95
N ASP A 326 27.20 -4.24 22.28
CA ASP A 326 27.95 -5.26 23.03
C ASP A 326 27.20 -6.60 23.19
N GLY A 327 25.97 -6.69 22.66
CA GLY A 327 25.12 -7.88 22.72
C GLY A 327 24.21 -7.97 23.94
N GLU A 328 24.25 -6.99 24.85
CA GLU A 328 23.31 -6.92 25.98
C GLU A 328 21.88 -6.64 25.51
N ILE A 329 20.87 -7.25 26.14
CA ILE A 329 19.46 -7.04 25.84
C ILE A 329 18.80 -6.19 26.92
N VAL A 330 18.35 -4.99 26.56
CA VAL A 330 17.61 -4.09 27.45
C VAL A 330 16.11 -4.20 27.18
N ARG A 331 15.29 -4.14 28.25
CA ARG A 331 13.83 -4.10 28.15
C ARG A 331 13.29 -2.76 28.62
N GLY A 332 12.33 -2.22 27.88
CA GLY A 332 11.62 -0.98 28.24
C GLY A 332 10.11 -1.16 28.16
N ASP A 333 9.38 -0.35 28.93
CA ASP A 333 7.93 -0.31 28.93
C ASP A 333 7.44 1.06 28.45
N GLU A 334 6.80 1.06 27.29
CA GLU A 334 6.25 2.26 26.67
C GLU A 334 4.72 2.18 26.63
N THR A 335 4.06 3.33 26.62
CA THR A 335 2.62 3.43 26.43
C THR A 335 2.31 4.56 25.48
N LEU A 336 1.69 4.22 24.35
CA LEU A 336 1.26 5.16 23.34
C LEU A 336 -0.25 5.38 23.43
N THR A 337 -0.66 6.60 23.78
CA THR A 337 -2.07 6.95 24.01
C THR A 337 -2.54 7.95 22.97
N ARG A 338 -3.63 7.64 22.27
CA ARG A 338 -4.33 8.62 21.44
C ARG A 338 -5.16 9.52 22.35
N LYS A 339 -4.96 10.85 22.29
CA LYS A 339 -5.79 11.82 23.01
C LYS A 339 -6.93 12.33 22.13
N ASP A 340 -6.59 12.71 20.90
CA ASP A 340 -7.54 13.14 19.88
C ASP A 340 -6.95 12.86 18.48
N ASN A 341 -7.51 13.46 17.42
CA ASN A 341 -7.02 13.24 16.04
C ASN A 341 -5.65 13.87 15.75
N ASN A 342 -5.26 14.87 16.54
CA ASN A 342 -4.09 15.71 16.35
C ASN A 342 -3.09 15.61 17.51
N THR A 343 -3.43 14.91 18.59
CA THR A 343 -2.60 14.80 19.79
C THR A 343 -2.50 13.35 20.24
N GLN A 344 -1.26 12.91 20.49
CA GLN A 344 -0.94 11.64 21.14
C GLN A 344 0.05 11.89 22.27
N VAL A 345 0.07 10.99 23.25
CA VAL A 345 1.04 11.02 24.35
C VAL A 345 1.82 9.72 24.34
N TRP A 346 3.14 9.84 24.30
CA TRP A 346 4.08 8.74 24.41
C TRP A 346 4.69 8.75 25.81
N THR A 347 4.32 7.79 26.63
CA THR A 347 4.93 7.58 27.95
C THR A 347 6.01 6.53 27.80
N VAL A 348 7.26 6.88 28.11
CA VAL A 348 8.40 5.96 28.11
C VAL A 348 8.81 5.71 29.55
N ASN A 349 8.85 4.44 29.96
CA ASN A 349 9.48 4.01 31.20
C ASN A 349 10.72 3.20 30.84
N LEU A 350 11.89 3.83 30.94
CA LEU A 350 13.16 3.12 30.78
C LEU A 350 13.61 2.60 32.14
N GLN A 351 14.01 1.34 32.19
CA GLN A 351 14.87 0.84 33.27
C GLN A 351 16.33 0.96 32.84
N THR A 352 17.12 1.71 33.59
CA THR A 352 18.57 1.76 33.41
C THR A 352 19.23 0.55 34.05
N ALA A 353 20.45 0.22 33.61
CA ALA A 353 21.21 -0.95 34.10
C ALA A 353 21.48 -0.93 35.63
N ASP A 354 21.38 0.24 36.28
CA ASP A 354 21.47 0.42 37.73
C ASP A 354 20.14 0.17 38.47
N GLY A 355 19.10 -0.29 37.77
CA GLY A 355 17.78 -0.62 38.34
C GLY A 355 16.89 0.60 38.61
N LYS A 356 17.29 1.81 38.20
CA LYS A 356 16.42 2.99 38.29
C LYS A 356 15.44 3.04 37.12
N SER A 357 14.20 3.41 37.41
CA SER A 357 13.18 3.66 36.39
C SER A 357 13.04 5.16 36.15
N GLN A 358 13.16 5.59 34.90
CA GLN A 358 12.86 6.97 34.49
C GLN A 358 11.59 6.97 33.64
N LYS A 359 10.55 7.64 34.13
CA LYS A 359 9.31 7.88 33.39
C LYS A 359 9.35 9.25 32.72
N THR A 360 9.09 9.27 31.42
CA THR A 360 8.99 10.50 30.62
C THR A 360 7.70 10.48 29.81
N ASP A 361 6.92 11.55 29.91
CA ASP A 361 5.73 11.74 29.07
C ASP A 361 6.06 12.74 27.96
N VAL A 362 5.88 12.33 26.71
CA VAL A 362 6.12 13.16 25.52
C VAL A 362 4.79 13.40 24.83
N VAL A 363 4.36 14.66 24.77
CA VAL A 363 3.21 15.06 23.95
C VAL A 363 3.67 15.14 22.51
N VAL A 364 2.92 14.55 21.58
CA VAL A 364 3.24 14.57 20.15
C VAL A 364 2.03 15.10 19.39
N ARG A 365 2.27 16.10 18.55
CA ARG A 365 1.25 16.83 17.80
C ARG A 365 1.36 16.56 16.32
N ARG A 366 0.20 16.49 15.66
CA ARG A 366 0.13 16.36 14.21
C ARG A 366 0.59 17.66 13.56
N VAL A 367 1.48 17.56 12.60
CA VAL A 367 1.87 18.68 11.74
C VAL A 367 0.76 18.85 10.71
N GLN A 368 0.03 19.97 10.79
CA GLN A 368 -0.92 20.34 9.73
C GLN A 368 -0.13 20.64 8.46
N PRO A 369 -0.62 20.27 7.26
CA PRO A 369 -0.05 20.78 6.03
C PRO A 369 -0.07 22.30 6.13
N GLU A 370 1.09 22.94 6.13
CA GLU A 370 1.13 24.38 5.98
C GLU A 370 0.41 24.67 4.66
N HIS A 371 -0.70 25.41 4.70
CA HIS A 371 -1.15 26.10 3.50
C HIS A 371 0.05 26.90 3.04
N LEU A 372 0.68 26.46 1.95
CA LEU A 372 1.70 27.19 1.21
C LEU A 372 1.04 28.49 0.72
N SER A 373 0.84 29.44 1.61
CA SER A 373 0.64 30.82 1.24
C SER A 373 1.99 31.24 0.68
N HIS A 374 2.13 31.15 -0.63
CA HIS A 374 3.10 31.97 -1.34
C HIS A 374 2.83 33.41 -0.95
N LYS A 375 3.50 33.89 0.09
CA LYS A 375 3.73 35.32 0.26
C LYS A 375 4.71 35.71 -0.83
N THR A 376 4.16 36.00 -2.00
CA THR A 376 4.84 36.75 -3.05
C THR A 376 5.33 38.04 -2.40
N LYS A 377 6.64 38.22 -2.34
CA LYS A 377 7.25 39.53 -2.16
C LYS A 377 7.54 40.11 -3.53
#